data_AF-A0A7C4R6Y8-F1
#
_entry.id   AF-A0A7C4R6Y8-F1
#
_cell.length_a   1.000
_cell.length_b   1.000
_cell.length_c   1.000
_cell.angle_alpha   90.00
_cell.angle_beta   90.00
_cell.angle_gamma   90.00
#
_symmetry.space_group_name_H-M   'P 1'
#
loop_
_entity.id
_entity.type
_entity.pdbx_description
1 polymer ?
#
loop_
_entity_poly.entity_id
_entity_poly.type
_entity_poly.pdbx_seq_one_letter_code
_entity_poly.pdbx_strand_id
1 'polypeptide(L)'
;MVLRLRVRMCYGEKCAEGLGIANSGFAGREPEVTLPQGLVKELLGEEPRMVLVERTLADGSRTLFPKLIEPLDVYVVTEDRVEGPVRAYAYVTRGRFILLNDALLSALRVVIIDPLEGVWCFRDELGKRERRGL
;
A
#
# COMPACT_ATOMS: atom_id res chain seq x y z
N MET A 1 1.48 -5.74 -17.39
CA MET A 1 1.47 -6.24 -16.00
C MET A 1 1.87 -5.09 -15.09
N VAL A 2 1.48 -5.15 -13.81
CA VAL A 2 1.83 -4.13 -12.80
C VAL A 2 2.61 -4.84 -11.69
N LEU A 3 3.53 -4.14 -11.03
CA LEU A 3 4.29 -4.72 -9.94
C LEU A 3 3.38 -5.06 -8.77
N ARG A 4 3.35 -6.34 -8.41
CA ARG A 4 2.58 -6.87 -7.29
C ARG A 4 3.51 -7.35 -6.19
N LEU A 5 3.21 -6.93 -4.96
CA LEU A 5 3.97 -7.25 -3.76
C LEU A 5 3.04 -7.92 -2.75
N ARG A 6 3.56 -8.87 -1.97
CA ARG A 6 2.85 -9.32 -0.77
C ARG A 6 2.98 -8.23 0.29
N VAL A 7 1.84 -7.75 0.77
CA VAL A 7 1.76 -6.68 1.75
C VAL A 7 1.04 -7.20 2.97
N ARG A 8 1.62 -6.96 4.14
CA ARG A 8 0.97 -7.17 5.43
C ARG A 8 0.57 -5.82 5.99
N MET A 9 -0.65 -5.73 6.51
CA MET A 9 -1.17 -4.54 7.19
C MET A 9 -1.59 -4.95 8.59
N CYS A 10 -1.25 -4.14 9.59
CA CYS A 10 -1.62 -4.37 10.98
C CYS A 10 -2.29 -3.12 11.58
N TYR A 11 -3.44 -3.31 12.23
CA TYR A 11 -4.16 -2.27 12.94
C TYR A 11 -4.47 -2.77 14.36
N GLY A 12 -3.79 -2.19 15.35
CA GLY A 12 -3.74 -2.75 16.71
C GLY A 12 -3.11 -4.15 16.68
N GLU A 13 -3.79 -5.13 17.27
CA GLU A 13 -3.33 -6.53 17.32
C GLU A 13 -3.74 -7.35 16.08
N LYS A 14 -4.59 -6.81 15.21
CA LYS A 14 -5.08 -7.51 14.03
C LYS A 14 -4.17 -7.25 12.85
N CYS A 15 -3.87 -8.29 12.09
CA CYS A 15 -3.11 -8.19 10.85
C CYS A 15 -3.78 -8.98 9.74
N ALA A 16 -3.67 -8.47 8.52
CA ALA A 16 -4.10 -9.16 7.31
C ALA A 16 -3.00 -9.05 6.25
N GLU A 17 -2.87 -10.08 5.42
CA GLU A 17 -1.99 -10.07 4.26
C GLU A 17 -2.80 -10.02 2.97
N GLY A 18 -2.25 -9.36 1.96
CA GLY A 18 -2.87 -9.26 0.66
C GLY A 18 -1.89 -8.89 -0.43
N LEU A 19 -2.41 -8.82 -1.65
CA LEU A 19 -1.64 -8.43 -2.82
C LEU A 19 -1.73 -6.91 -3.01
N GLY A 20 -0.60 -6.24 -2.82
CA GLY A 20 -0.42 -4.82 -3.08
C GLY A 20 0.07 -4.56 -4.49
N ILE A 21 -0.43 -3.50 -5.13
CA ILE A 21 0.13 -2.94 -6.36
C ILE A 21 1.02 -1.78 -5.96
N ALA A 22 2.29 -1.87 -6.38
CA ALA A 22 3.25 -0.79 -6.28
C ALA A 22 3.27 -0.02 -7.61
N ASN A 23 2.81 1.23 -7.60
CA ASN A 23 2.89 2.11 -8.77
C ASN A 23 3.05 3.58 -8.35
N SER A 24 3.49 4.43 -9.27
CA SER A 24 3.64 5.88 -9.06
C SER A 24 2.40 6.68 -9.47
N GLY A 25 1.27 6.03 -9.78
CA GLY A 25 0.01 6.67 -10.16
C GLY A 25 -0.86 7.08 -8.97
N PHE A 26 -0.49 6.66 -7.77
CA PHE A 26 -1.04 7.14 -6.51
C PHE A 26 0.03 8.01 -5.83
N ALA A 27 -0.10 9.33 -5.97
CA ALA A 27 0.86 10.30 -5.46
C ALA A 27 0.37 10.96 -4.17
N GLY A 28 1.24 11.11 -3.18
CA GLY A 28 0.94 11.78 -1.91
C GLY A 28 2.19 12.19 -1.14
N ARG A 29 2.05 13.13 -0.21
CA ARG A 29 3.17 13.55 0.65
C ARG A 29 3.38 12.63 1.86
N GLU A 30 2.31 12.00 2.31
CA GLU A 30 2.31 11.08 3.46
C GLU A 30 2.24 9.64 2.93
N PRO A 31 2.76 8.65 3.66
CA PRO A 31 2.52 7.25 3.34
C PRO A 31 1.02 6.93 3.39
N GLU A 32 0.47 6.46 2.28
CA GLU A 32 -0.94 6.15 2.14
C GLU A 32 -1.14 4.83 1.40
N VAL A 33 -2.21 4.12 1.77
CA VAL A 33 -2.57 2.82 1.23
C VAL A 33 -4.06 2.76 0.94
N THR A 34 -4.48 1.99 -0.06
CA THR A 34 -5.91 1.65 -0.20
C THR A 34 -6.20 0.32 0.47
N LEU A 35 -7.32 0.26 1.18
CA LEU A 35 -7.85 -0.95 1.77
C LEU A 35 -9.12 -1.37 1.00
N PRO A 36 -9.11 -2.51 0.28
CA PRO A 36 -10.31 -3.10 -0.27
C PRO A 36 -11.37 -3.34 0.81
N GLN A 37 -12.65 -3.09 0.52
CA GLN A 37 -13.75 -3.32 1.47
C GLN A 37 -13.75 -4.72 2.10
N GLY A 38 -13.33 -5.75 1.34
CA GLY A 38 -13.23 -7.12 1.85
C GLY A 38 -12.26 -7.29 3.01
N LEU A 39 -11.23 -6.44 3.12
CA LEU A 39 -10.24 -6.49 4.20
C LEU A 39 -10.60 -5.58 5.40
N VAL A 40 -11.57 -4.69 5.25
CA VAL A 40 -11.98 -3.74 6.30
C VAL A 40 -12.44 -4.48 7.56
N LYS A 41 -13.39 -5.41 7.41
CA LYS A 41 -14.00 -6.10 8.55
C LYS A 41 -12.98 -6.95 9.32
N GLU A 42 -12.12 -7.66 8.59
CA GLU A 42 -11.09 -8.52 9.16
C GLU A 42 -10.04 -7.70 9.91
N LEU A 43 -9.53 -6.63 9.29
CA LEU A 43 -8.43 -5.84 9.83
C LEU A 43 -8.89 -4.83 10.90
N LEU A 44 -10.01 -4.14 10.66
CA LEU A 44 -10.43 -2.98 11.44
C LEU A 44 -11.59 -3.28 12.40
N GLY A 45 -12.29 -4.40 12.24
CA GLY A 45 -13.51 -4.70 13.00
C GLY A 45 -14.76 -4.04 12.42
N GLU A 46 -15.82 -3.93 13.23
CA GLU A 46 -17.15 -3.50 12.77
C GLU A 46 -17.27 -1.96 12.57
N GLU A 47 -16.59 -1.14 13.38
CA GLU A 47 -16.77 0.32 13.36
C GLU A 47 -15.44 1.11 13.41
N PRO A 48 -14.63 1.09 12.33
CA PRO A 48 -13.43 1.92 12.27
C PRO A 48 -13.77 3.42 12.26
N ARG A 49 -12.97 4.21 13.00
CA ARG A 49 -13.07 5.67 12.96
C ARG A 49 -12.51 6.21 11.64
N MET A 50 -13.41 6.79 10.84
CA MET A 50 -13.10 7.30 9.51
C MET A 50 -13.64 8.72 9.31
N VAL A 51 -13.00 9.45 8.39
CA VAL A 51 -13.46 10.75 7.91
C VAL A 51 -13.54 10.72 6.39
N LEU A 52 -14.50 11.46 5.81
CA LEU A 52 -14.54 11.65 4.36
C LEU A 52 -13.55 12.75 3.96
N VAL A 53 -12.66 12.44 3.03
CA VAL A 53 -11.66 13.37 2.50
C VAL A 53 -11.84 13.47 0.99
N GLU A 54 -11.90 14.71 0.48
CA GLU A 54 -11.91 14.97 -0.96
C GLU A 54 -10.51 14.70 -1.54
N ARG A 55 -10.47 13.95 -2.64
CA ARG A 55 -9.26 13.70 -3.42
C ARG A 55 -9.50 14.01 -4.89
N THR A 56 -8.51 14.61 -5.51
CA THR A 56 -8.42 14.77 -6.96
C THR A 56 -7.77 13.52 -7.54
N LEU A 57 -8.45 12.86 -8.47
CA LEU A 57 -7.96 11.70 -9.19
C LEU A 57 -7.03 12.11 -10.34
N ALA A 58 -6.35 11.14 -10.93
CA ALA A 58 -5.41 11.37 -12.03
C ALA A 58 -6.06 12.00 -13.29
N ASP A 59 -7.37 11.81 -13.48
CA ASP A 59 -8.15 12.43 -14.56
C ASP A 59 -8.65 13.85 -14.23
N GLY A 60 -8.29 14.38 -13.05
CA GLY A 60 -8.72 15.69 -12.57
C GLY A 60 -10.09 15.72 -11.90
N SER A 61 -10.84 14.60 -11.92
CA SER A 61 -12.11 14.50 -11.20
C SER A 61 -11.89 14.51 -9.69
N ARG A 62 -12.92 14.94 -8.94
CA ARG A 62 -12.89 14.98 -7.47
C ARG A 62 -13.88 13.99 -6.90
N THR A 63 -13.47 13.29 -5.84
CA THR A 63 -14.34 12.34 -5.15
C THR A 63 -14.00 12.28 -3.66
N LEU A 64 -14.97 11.85 -2.87
CA LEU A 64 -14.80 11.65 -1.43
C LEU A 64 -14.41 10.20 -1.14
N PHE A 65 -13.34 10.01 -0.39
CA PHE A 65 -12.95 8.69 0.12
C PHE A 65 -13.03 8.65 1.66
N PRO A 66 -13.55 7.55 2.24
CA PRO A 66 -13.37 7.27 3.66
C PRO A 66 -11.89 7.02 3.95
N LYS A 67 -11.29 7.85 4.81
CA LYS A 67 -9.90 7.74 5.31
C LYS A 67 -9.94 7.33 6.77
N LEU A 68 -9.10 6.39 7.20
CA LEU A 68 -8.89 6.13 8.62
C LEU A 68 -8.27 7.35 9.31
N ILE A 69 -8.76 7.65 10.52
CA ILE A 69 -8.19 8.73 11.35
C ILE A 69 -6.83 8.31 11.90
N GLU A 70 -6.68 7.05 12.27
CA GLU A 70 -5.43 6.50 12.77
C GLU A 70 -4.70 5.74 11.66
N PRO A 71 -3.36 5.88 11.56
CA PRO A 71 -2.59 5.11 10.61
C PRO A 71 -2.50 3.65 11.05
N LEU A 72 -2.31 2.77 10.08
CA LEU A 72 -1.99 1.36 10.28
C LEU A 72 -0.53 1.09 9.92
N ASP A 73 0.01 -0.03 10.39
CA ASP A 73 1.37 -0.44 10.05
C ASP A 73 1.37 -1.27 8.77
N VAL A 74 2.18 -0.87 7.79
CA VAL A 74 2.34 -1.57 6.52
C VAL A 74 3.74 -2.20 6.43
N TYR A 75 3.78 -3.42 5.89
CA TYR A 75 5.01 -4.15 5.62
C TYR A 75 5.00 -4.72 4.20
N VAL A 76 6.17 -4.81 3.58
CA VAL A 76 6.40 -5.64 2.39
C VAL A 76 6.98 -6.97 2.84
N VAL A 77 6.34 -8.06 2.46
CA VAL A 77 6.73 -9.42 2.83
C VAL A 77 7.35 -10.11 1.63
N THR A 78 8.56 -10.62 1.80
CA THR A 78 9.26 -11.48 0.84
C THR A 78 9.67 -12.78 1.53
N GLU A 79 10.15 -13.76 0.77
CA GLU A 79 10.55 -15.07 1.32
C GLU A 79 11.68 -14.95 2.35
N ASP A 80 12.59 -14.00 2.15
CA ASP A 80 13.82 -13.82 2.96
C ASP A 80 13.80 -12.59 3.87
N ARG A 81 12.87 -11.65 3.66
CA ARG A 81 12.82 -10.36 4.38
C ARG A 81 11.40 -9.85 4.55
N VAL A 82 11.14 -9.27 5.72
CA VAL A 82 9.98 -8.40 5.97
C VAL A 82 10.49 -6.99 6.17
N GLU A 83 10.04 -6.05 5.34
CA GLU A 83 10.42 -4.63 5.42
C GLU A 83 9.28 -3.81 6.00
N GLY A 84 9.55 -3.05 7.06
CA GLY A 84 8.57 -2.26 7.81
C GLY A 84 8.79 -2.34 9.34
N PRO A 85 7.87 -1.81 10.16
CA PRO A 85 6.62 -1.16 9.75
C PRO A 85 6.84 0.25 9.18
N VAL A 86 5.96 0.64 8.25
CA VAL A 86 5.72 2.05 7.91
C VAL A 86 4.29 2.40 8.29
N ARG A 87 4.13 3.46 9.10
CA ARG A 87 2.80 3.98 9.44
C ARG A 87 2.18 4.66 8.22
N ALA A 88 1.04 4.18 7.78
CA ALA A 88 0.34 4.71 6.60
C ALA A 88 -1.14 4.96 6.88
N TYR A 89 -1.68 6.01 6.30
CA TYR A 89 -3.12 6.26 6.34
C TYR A 89 -3.84 5.44 5.27
N ALA A 90 -4.91 4.76 5.67
CA ALA A 90 -5.67 3.92 4.76
C ALA A 90 -6.93 4.60 4.22
N TYR A 91 -7.16 4.43 2.92
CA TYR A 91 -8.40 4.78 2.23
C TYR A 91 -9.23 3.53 1.98
N VAL A 92 -10.46 3.50 2.44
CA VAL A 92 -11.38 2.40 2.11
C VAL A 92 -11.90 2.58 0.70
N THR A 93 -11.70 1.58 -0.15
CA THR A 93 -12.13 1.62 -1.55
C THR A 93 -12.98 0.42 -1.92
N ARG A 94 -13.86 0.59 -2.92
CA ARG A 94 -14.57 -0.53 -3.57
C ARG A 94 -13.67 -1.33 -4.52
N GLY A 95 -12.40 -0.93 -4.65
CA GLY A 95 -11.41 -1.62 -5.48
C GLY A 95 -11.03 -2.99 -4.90
N ARG A 96 -10.42 -3.82 -5.74
CA ARG A 96 -9.98 -5.18 -5.37
C ARG A 96 -8.54 -5.25 -4.86
N PHE A 97 -7.74 -4.24 -5.14
CA PHE A 97 -6.30 -4.25 -4.87
C PHE A 97 -5.95 -3.27 -3.74
N ILE A 98 -4.96 -3.67 -2.95
CA ILE A 98 -4.25 -2.75 -2.07
C ILE A 98 -3.33 -1.93 -2.98
N LEU A 99 -3.41 -0.61 -2.94
CA LEU A 99 -2.54 0.29 -3.70
C LEU A 99 -1.61 0.98 -2.71
N LEU A 100 -0.31 0.98 -3.01
CA LEU A 100 0.70 1.67 -2.23
C LEU A 100 1.03 2.98 -2.94
N ASN A 101 0.93 4.12 -2.25
CA ASN A 101 1.35 5.37 -2.84
C ASN A 101 2.88 5.50 -2.89
N ASP A 102 3.36 6.47 -3.67
CA ASP A 102 4.78 6.77 -3.86
C ASP A 102 5.53 7.04 -2.54
N ALA A 103 4.94 7.80 -1.61
CA ALA A 103 5.53 8.07 -0.30
C ALA A 103 5.70 6.79 0.54
N LEU A 104 4.72 5.89 0.52
CA LEU A 104 4.77 4.61 1.21
C LEU A 104 5.81 3.68 0.57
N LEU A 105 5.86 3.59 -0.75
CA LEU A 105 6.89 2.82 -1.46
C LEU A 105 8.31 3.32 -1.14
N SER A 106 8.48 4.65 -1.11
CA SER A 106 9.77 5.26 -0.75
C SER A 106 10.18 4.93 0.69
N ALA A 107 9.23 5.02 1.64
CA ALA A 107 9.46 4.69 3.05
C ALA A 107 9.76 3.20 3.27
N LEU A 108 9.08 2.31 2.54
CA LEU A 108 9.36 0.87 2.48
C LEU A 108 10.60 0.53 1.64
N ARG A 109 11.32 1.55 1.15
CA ARG A 109 12.56 1.42 0.38
C ARG A 109 12.39 0.57 -0.88
N VAL A 110 11.19 0.48 -1.43
CA VAL A 110 10.93 -0.25 -2.68
C VAL A 110 11.40 0.60 -3.86
N VAL A 111 12.20 -0.01 -4.74
CA VAL A 111 12.60 0.57 -6.02
C VAL A 111 11.97 -0.26 -7.12
N ILE A 112 11.14 0.37 -7.94
CA ILE A 112 10.55 -0.23 -9.14
C ILE A 112 11.58 -0.11 -10.27
N ILE A 113 11.98 -1.23 -10.86
CA ILE A 113 12.96 -1.27 -11.96
C ILE A 113 12.21 -1.42 -13.29
N ASP A 114 11.34 -2.44 -13.38
CA ASP A 114 10.46 -2.67 -14.53
C ASP A 114 9.06 -3.07 -14.02
N PRO A 115 8.07 -2.16 -14.03
CA PRO A 115 6.73 -2.45 -13.53
C PRO A 115 5.96 -3.44 -14.41
N LEU A 116 6.26 -3.52 -15.72
CA LEU A 116 5.61 -4.42 -16.66
C LEU A 116 6.05 -5.87 -16.39
N GLU A 117 7.35 -6.07 -16.22
CA GLU A 117 7.97 -7.37 -15.95
C GLU A 117 8.03 -7.72 -14.45
N GLY A 118 7.51 -6.84 -13.60
CA GLY A 118 7.49 -7.01 -12.15
C GLY A 118 8.88 -7.03 -11.52
N VAL A 119 9.88 -6.36 -12.13
CA VAL A 119 11.24 -6.27 -11.61
C VAL A 119 11.33 -5.13 -10.60
N TRP A 120 11.87 -5.43 -9.43
CA TRP A 120 12.02 -4.47 -8.34
C TRP A 120 13.16 -4.89 -7.41
N CYS A 121 13.52 -4.04 -6.46
CA CYS A 121 14.41 -4.40 -5.37
C CYS A 121 14.17 -3.51 -4.15
N PHE A 122 14.76 -3.84 -3.00
CA PHE A 122 14.92 -2.85 -1.93
C PHE A 122 16.05 -1.86 -2.29
N ARG A 123 16.00 -0.65 -1.73
CA ARG A 123 16.96 0.43 -2.09
C ARG A 123 18.42 0.04 -1.84
N ASP A 124 18.69 -0.73 -0.79
CA ASP A 124 20.03 -1.25 -0.45
C ASP A 124 20.54 -2.36 -1.39
N GLU A 125 19.63 -2.94 -2.18
CA GLU A 125 19.90 -3.99 -3.17
C GLU A 125 20.07 -3.44 -4.60
N LEU A 126 19.79 -2.15 -4.82
CA LEU A 126 19.86 -1.55 -6.15
C LEU A 126 21.26 -1.73 -6.76
N GLY A 127 21.31 -2.34 -7.95
CA GLY A 127 22.55 -2.69 -8.64
C GLY A 127 23.24 -3.96 -8.13
N LYS A 128 22.65 -4.68 -7.17
CA LYS A 128 23.21 -5.92 -6.59
C LYS A 128 22.28 -7.12 -6.74
N ARG A 129 20.97 -6.90 -6.61
CA ARG A 129 19.96 -7.96 -6.67
C ARG A 129 18.66 -7.42 -7.25
N GLU A 130 18.08 -8.19 -8.14
CA GLU A 130 16.72 -8.00 -8.63
C GLU A 130 15.78 -9.01 -7.97
N ARG A 131 14.55 -8.57 -7.73
CA ARG A 131 13.44 -9.36 -7.21
C ARG A 131 12.33 -9.37 -8.27
N ARG A 132 11.49 -10.41 -8.21
CA ARG A 132 10.28 -10.54 -9.03
C ARG A 132 9.04 -10.37 -8.16
N GLY A 133 8.08 -9.60 -8.65
CA GLY A 133 6.75 -9.50 -8.07
C GLY A 133 5.96 -10.79 -8.22
N LEU A 134 4.81 -10.86 -7.56
CA LEU A 134 3.88 -12.00 -7.57
C LEU A 134 2.92 -12.02 -8.76
#